data_AF-A0A318QR45-F1
#
_entry.id   AF-A0A318QR45-F1
#
_cell.length_a   1.000
_cell.length_b   1.000
_cell.length_c   1.000
_cell.angle_alpha   90.00
_cell.angle_beta   90.00
_cell.angle_gamma   90.00
#
_symmetry.space_group_name_H-M   'P 1'
#
loop_
_entity.id
_entity.type
_entity.pdbx_description
1 polymer ?
#
loop_
_entity_poly.entity_id
_entity_poly.type
_entity_poly.pdbx_seq_one_letter_code
_entity_poly.pdbx_strand_id
1 'polypeptide(L)' 'MSETPQDRVHAIVGDLGSMAGMLDAMSSASAPLPLEWLQEWVERLHIELDEAWAALPRGEGVA' A
#
# COMPACT_ATOMS: atom_id res chain seq x y z
N MET A 1 -14.10 4.39 17.05
CA MET A 1 -12.84 3.69 17.41
C MET A 1 -11.74 4.39 16.61
N SER A 2 -10.63 4.75 17.25
CA SER A 2 -9.51 5.38 16.55
C SER A 2 -8.76 4.30 15.75
N GLU A 3 -8.53 4.55 14.47
CA GLU A 3 -7.70 3.70 13.59
C GLU A 3 -6.29 3.58 14.18
N THR A 4 -5.75 2.37 14.28
CA THR A 4 -4.38 2.15 14.75
C THR A 4 -3.39 2.22 13.58
N PRO A 5 -2.09 2.52 13.83
CA PRO A 5 -1.06 2.42 12.79
C PRO A 5 -1.00 1.04 12.13
N GLN A 6 -1.28 -0.04 12.88
CA GLN A 6 -1.37 -1.40 12.36
C GLN A 6 -2.55 -1.56 11.39
N ASP A 7 -3.71 -1.00 11.72
CA ASP A 7 -4.88 -0.99 10.81
C ASP A 7 -4.52 -0.26 9.51
N ARG A 8 -3.80 0.86 9.62
CA ARG A 8 -3.35 1.64 8.46
C ARG A 8 -2.40 0.86 7.57
N VAL A 9 -1.37 0.22 8.14
CA VAL A 9 -0.46 -0.66 7.38
C VAL A 9 -1.24 -1.79 6.70
N HIS A 10 -2.18 -2.42 7.42
CA HIS A 10 -2.99 -3.50 6.85
C HIS A 10 -3.84 -3.02 5.66
N ALA A 11 -4.46 -1.85 5.77
CA ALA A 11 -5.23 -1.25 4.69
C ALA A 11 -4.36 -0.99 3.44
N ILE A 12 -3.18 -0.41 3.62
CA ILE A 12 -2.23 -0.12 2.53
C ILE A 12 -1.76 -1.41 1.85
N VAL A 13 -1.51 -2.48 2.61
CA VAL A 13 -1.18 -3.80 2.05
C VAL A 13 -2.36 -4.40 1.28
N GLY A 14 -3.60 -4.17 1.72
CA GLY A 14 -4.80 -4.54 0.97
C GLY A 14 -4.93 -3.80 -0.37
N ASP A 15 -4.65 -2.50 -0.38
CA ASP A 15 -4.57 -1.69 -1.59
C ASP A 15 -3.48 -2.24 -2.53
N LEU A 16 -2.30 -2.60 -2.01
CA LEU A 16 -1.22 -3.27 -2.75
C LEU A 16 -1.69 -4.53 -3.47
N GLY A 17 -2.39 -5.42 -2.75
CA GLY A 17 -2.96 -6.63 -3.34
C GLY A 17 -3.97 -6.34 -4.44
N SER A 18 -4.82 -5.31 -4.26
CA SER A 18 -5.84 -4.92 -5.23
C SER A 18 -5.22 -4.40 -6.54
N MET A 19 -4.16 -3.58 -6.47
CA MET A 19 -3.46 -3.14 -7.68
C MET A 19 -2.76 -4.29 -8.38
N ALA A 20 -2.12 -5.19 -7.64
CA ALA A 20 -1.48 -6.36 -8.24
C ALA A 20 -2.50 -7.19 -9.05
N GLY A 21 -3.71 -7.39 -8.51
CA GLY A 21 -4.79 -8.07 -9.23
C GLY A 21 -5.26 -7.31 -10.48
N MET A 22 -5.36 -5.98 -10.42
CA MET A 22 -5.72 -5.17 -11.58
C MET A 22 -4.66 -5.24 -12.69
N LEU A 23 -3.38 -5.12 -12.31
CA LEU A 23 -2.24 -5.24 -13.23
C LEU A 23 -2.19 -6.62 -13.90
N ASP A 24 -2.43 -7.69 -13.14
CA ASP A 24 -2.51 -9.05 -13.67
C ASP A 24 -3.64 -9.21 -14.69
N ALA A 25 -4.83 -8.67 -14.38
CA ALA A 25 -5.98 -8.69 -15.31
C ALA A 25 -5.70 -7.90 -16.60
N MET A 26 -5.07 -6.72 -16.48
CA MET A 26 -4.70 -5.91 -17.65
C MET A 26 -3.62 -6.57 -18.50
N SER A 27 -2.61 -7.16 -17.85
CA SER A 27 -1.55 -7.91 -18.52
C SER A 27 -2.12 -9.12 -19.26
N SER A 28 -2.99 -9.90 -18.60
CA SER A 28 -3.71 -11.05 -19.17
C SER A 28 -4.59 -10.66 -20.36
N ALA A 29 -5.19 -9.46 -20.32
CA ALA A 29 -6.01 -8.93 -21.40
C ALA A 29 -5.19 -8.24 -22.52
N SER A 30 -3.85 -8.17 -22.40
CA SER A 30 -2.99 -7.35 -23.28
C SER A 30 -3.45 -5.89 -23.39
N ALA A 31 -4.09 -5.37 -22.33
CA ALA A 31 -4.54 -4.00 -22.26
C ALA A 31 -3.35 -3.06 -21.98
N PRO A 32 -3.30 -1.86 -22.58
CA PRO A 32 -2.29 -0.87 -22.25
C PRO A 32 -2.34 -0.50 -20.76
N LEU A 33 -1.19 -0.54 -20.08
CA LEU A 33 -1.08 -0.12 -18.69
C LEU A 33 -1.12 1.41 -18.58
N PRO A 34 -1.95 2.00 -17.71
CA PRO A 34 -2.05 3.43 -17.53
C PRO A 34 -0.88 3.92 -16.66
N LEU A 35 0.26 4.21 -17.27
CA LEU A 35 1.52 4.50 -16.57
C LEU A 35 1.44 5.70 -15.63
N GLU A 36 0.73 6.77 -16.00
CA GLU A 36 0.54 7.95 -15.14
C GLU A 36 -0.23 7.58 -13.87
N TRP A 37 -1.33 6.84 -14.02
CA TRP A 37 -2.11 6.34 -12.88
C TRP A 37 -1.28 5.42 -11.97
N LEU A 38 -0.45 4.54 -12.56
CA LEU A 38 0.45 3.68 -11.79
C LEU A 38 1.50 4.47 -11.03
N GLN A 39 2.06 5.52 -11.64
CA GLN A 39 3.04 6.38 -10.98
C GLN A 39 2.44 7.09 -9.76
N GLU A 40 1.31 7.79 -9.94
CA GLU A 40 0.62 8.50 -8.86
C GLU A 40 0.26 7.56 -7.71
N TRP A 41 -0.20 6.36 -8.07
CA TRP A 41 -0.58 5.37 -7.09
C TRP A 41 0.61 4.83 -6.29
N VAL A 42 1.75 4.58 -6.96
CA VAL A 42 3.00 4.12 -6.29
C VAL A 42 3.53 5.20 -5.35
N GLU A 43 3.53 6.46 -5.78
CA GLU A 43 3.94 7.59 -4.94
C GLU A 43 3.06 7.71 -3.68
N ARG A 44 1.73 7.63 -3.85
CA ARG A 44 0.78 7.66 -2.74
C ARG A 44 1.02 6.52 -1.75
N LEU A 45 1.10 5.28 -2.23
CA LEU A 45 1.28 4.13 -1.34
C LEU A 45 2.63 4.14 -0.63
N HIS A 46 3.69 4.62 -1.28
CA HIS A 46 4.98 4.79 -0.64
C HIS A 46 4.88 5.74 0.56
N ILE A 47 4.30 6.93 0.35
CA ILE A 47 4.15 7.95 1.40
C ILE A 47 3.30 7.41 2.55
N GLU A 48 2.14 6.84 2.23
CA GLU A 48 1.23 6.32 3.25
C GLU A 48 1.86 5.17 4.06
N LEU A 49 2.63 4.30 3.39
CA LEU A 49 3.31 3.18 4.06
C LEU A 49 4.43 3.67 4.96
N ASP A 50 5.24 4.64 4.50
CA ASP A 50 6.32 5.23 5.30
C ASP A 50 5.77 5.91 6.56
N GLU A 51 4.70 6.71 6.42
CA GLU A 51 4.01 7.34 7.55
C GLU A 51 3.44 6.32 8.53
N ALA A 52 2.72 5.31 8.03
CA ALA A 52 2.12 4.28 8.85
C ALA A 52 3.18 3.44 9.58
N TRP A 53 4.29 3.14 8.92
CA TRP A 53 5.41 2.41 9.50
C TRP A 53 6.14 3.23 10.55
N ALA A 54 6.38 4.52 10.30
CA ALA A 54 6.99 5.44 11.27
C ALA A 54 6.13 5.60 12.54
N ALA A 55 4.82 5.47 12.42
CA ALA A 55 3.86 5.53 13.52
C ALA A 55 3.73 4.22 14.32
N LEU A 56 4.31 3.11 13.85
CA LEU A 56 4.29 1.86 14.61
C LEU A 56 5.05 2.03 15.94
N PRO A 57 4.54 1.45 17.05
CA PRO A 57 5.27 1.43 18.31
C PRO A 57 6.63 0.77 18.09
N ARG A 58 7.71 1.52 18.34
CA ARG A 58 9.04 0.90 18.46
C ARG A 58 8.99 0.04 19.71
N GLY A 59 9.23 -1.25 19.58
CA GLY A 59 9.21 -2.17 20.72
C GLY A 59 10.25 -1.74 21.76
N GLU A 60 9.85 -0.93 22.73
CA GLU A 60 10.64 -0.65 23.93
C GLU A 60 10.40 -1.79 24.92
N GLY A 61 11.39 -2.69 25.03
CA GLY A 61 11.54 -3.59 26.17
C GLY A 61 10.97 -5.02 26.00
N VAL A 62 11.68 -5.85 25.23
CA VAL A 62 11.93 -7.23 25.70
C VAL A 62 13.39 -7.25 26.14
N ALA A 63 13.62 -6.87 27.39
CA ALA A 63 14.88 -7.05 28.12
C ALA A 63 14.60 -7.98 29.30
#